data_AF-A0A4V2B2U3-F1
#
_entry.id   AF-A0A4V2B2U3-F1
#
_cell.length_a   1.000
_cell.length_b   1.000
_cell.length_c   1.000
_cell.angle_alpha   90.00
_cell.angle_beta   90.00
_cell.angle_gamma   90.00
#
_symmetry.space_group_name_H-M   'P 1'
#
loop_
_entity.id
_entity.type
_entity.pdbx_description
1 polymer ?
#
loop_
_entity_poly.entity_id
_entity_poly.type
_entity_poly.pdbx_seq_one_letter_code
_entity_poly.pdbx_strand_id
1 'polypeptide(L)'
;MNPFKRLSTQLLCTLLLSSSAIAAPLNRAEFAEKFPQIEEGSSKPENKAIVCPFHRMLERAGLYDKEVGMGGRLLVSIAKITTLAKQWGCAIKECGTVATAVSAGQLTNLSTKPGFANLGALHRALGVSHECGFTFAKGGSVVSDEQRATSLSRLEALADSNGRLTFDNLNTVKNQICEEQGEVNTFASQVEVKLIYSFLGGKDRGFVDYDDVVRFFHAELPKTISAPSGL
;
A
#
# COMPACT_ATOMS: atom_id res chain seq x y z
N MET A 1 -29.32 -69.02 -8.72
CA MET A 1 -28.12 -68.28 -8.25
C MET A 1 -28.20 -66.88 -8.83
N ASN A 2 -28.39 -65.89 -7.98
CA ASN A 2 -28.88 -64.55 -8.31
C ASN A 2 -27.82 -63.63 -8.94
N PRO A 3 -28.13 -62.93 -10.05
CA PRO A 3 -27.42 -61.74 -10.49
C PRO A 3 -28.21 -60.49 -10.05
N PHE A 4 -27.73 -59.80 -9.01
CA PHE A 4 -28.19 -58.48 -8.56
C PHE A 4 -26.90 -57.71 -8.21
N LYS A 5 -26.61 -56.46 -8.56
CA LYS A 5 -27.44 -55.31 -8.92
C LYS A 5 -26.50 -54.26 -9.54
N ARG A 6 -26.94 -53.55 -10.58
CA ARG A 6 -26.38 -52.24 -10.96
C ARG A 6 -26.58 -51.28 -9.79
N LEU A 7 -25.53 -50.63 -9.30
CA LEU A 7 -25.65 -49.38 -8.54
C LEU A 7 -25.21 -48.23 -9.46
N SER A 8 -26.19 -47.41 -9.81
CA SER A 8 -26.02 -46.06 -10.31
C SER A 8 -25.51 -45.19 -9.17
N THR A 9 -24.36 -44.55 -9.35
CA THR A 9 -23.85 -43.52 -8.42
C THR A 9 -23.77 -42.19 -9.16
N GLN A 10 -24.92 -41.71 -9.66
CA GLN A 10 -25.16 -40.27 -9.63
C GLN A 10 -25.40 -39.86 -8.17
N LEU A 11 -25.08 -38.61 -7.86
CA LEU A 11 -25.33 -37.91 -6.59
C LEU A 11 -24.21 -37.99 -5.53
N LEU A 12 -23.09 -37.32 -5.81
CA LEU A 12 -22.38 -36.56 -4.77
C LEU A 12 -21.96 -35.18 -5.33
N CYS A 13 -22.94 -34.50 -5.92
CA CYS A 13 -22.87 -33.08 -6.23
C CYS A 13 -23.71 -32.37 -5.16
N THR A 14 -23.13 -32.16 -3.97
CA THR A 14 -23.64 -31.19 -3.00
C THR A 14 -22.58 -30.92 -1.93
N LEU A 15 -22.25 -29.64 -1.78
CA LEU A 15 -21.72 -29.02 -0.56
C LEU A 15 -20.21 -29.10 -0.33
N LEU A 16 -19.42 -28.80 -1.37
CA LEU A 16 -18.33 -27.84 -1.17
C LEU A 16 -18.94 -26.44 -1.28
N LEU A 17 -19.73 -26.07 -0.26
CA LEU A 17 -19.87 -24.66 0.07
C LEU A 17 -18.48 -24.23 0.51
N SER A 18 -17.68 -23.77 -0.45
CA SER A 18 -16.59 -22.84 -0.18
C SER A 18 -17.23 -21.69 0.60
N SER A 19 -17.16 -21.75 1.93
CA SER A 19 -17.22 -20.53 2.73
C SER A 19 -16.05 -19.70 2.24
N SER A 20 -16.32 -18.87 1.23
CA SER A 20 -15.61 -17.62 1.03
C SER A 20 -15.81 -16.86 2.33
N ALA A 21 -14.95 -17.14 3.31
CA ALA A 21 -14.86 -16.33 4.50
C ALA A 21 -14.47 -14.95 3.98
N ILE A 22 -15.47 -14.09 3.84
CA ILE A 22 -15.27 -12.66 3.63
C ILE A 22 -14.38 -12.26 4.79
N ALA A 23 -13.14 -11.86 4.49
CA ALA A 23 -12.23 -11.40 5.51
C ALA A 23 -12.94 -10.30 6.31
N ALA A 24 -12.93 -10.41 7.63
CA ALA A 24 -13.60 -9.42 8.47
C ALA A 24 -13.09 -8.02 8.11
N PRO A 25 -13.98 -7.01 8.02
CA PRO A 25 -13.57 -5.65 7.72
C PRO A 25 -12.54 -5.17 8.75
N LEU A 26 -11.57 -4.37 8.30
CA LEU A 26 -10.54 -3.82 9.18
C LEU A 26 -11.20 -2.90 10.21
N ASN A 27 -10.85 -3.09 11.49
CA ASN A 27 -11.35 -2.26 12.57
C ASN A 27 -10.39 -1.10 12.86
N ARG A 28 -10.66 0.08 12.29
CA ARG A 28 -9.83 1.28 12.51
C ARG A 28 -9.60 1.59 13.99
N ALA A 29 -10.63 1.44 14.84
CA ALA A 29 -10.50 1.75 16.26
C ALA A 29 -9.49 0.83 16.97
N GLU A 30 -9.43 -0.45 16.60
CA GLU A 30 -8.41 -1.39 17.09
C GLU A 30 -6.99 -0.95 16.67
N PHE A 31 -6.82 -0.50 15.42
CA PHE A 31 -5.53 0.02 14.95
C PHE A 31 -5.11 1.29 15.69
N ALA A 32 -6.05 2.20 15.95
CA ALA A 32 -5.81 3.43 16.69
C ALA A 32 -5.36 3.18 18.12
N GLU A 33 -6.03 2.25 18.82
CA GLU A 33 -5.67 1.83 20.18
C GLU A 33 -4.30 1.16 20.21
N LYS A 34 -4.02 0.29 19.24
CA LYS A 34 -2.77 -0.47 19.18
C LYS A 34 -1.58 0.37 18.73
N PHE A 35 -1.81 1.38 17.89
CA PHE A 35 -0.77 2.20 17.27
C PHE A 35 -1.07 3.70 17.44
N PRO A 36 -1.06 4.24 18.68
CA PRO A 36 -1.36 5.65 18.92
C PRO A 36 -0.31 6.60 18.29
N GLN A 37 0.83 6.08 17.83
CA GLN A 37 1.90 6.86 17.20
C GLN A 37 1.55 7.33 15.78
N ILE A 38 0.56 6.73 15.15
CA ILE A 38 0.05 7.13 13.83
C ILE A 38 -1.32 7.80 13.92
N GLU A 39 -1.86 8.00 15.11
CA GLU A 39 -3.09 8.76 15.31
C GLU A 39 -2.89 10.25 15.09
N GLU A 40 -4.01 10.94 14.88
CA GLU A 40 -4.06 12.39 14.84
C GLU A 40 -3.50 13.00 16.13
N GLY A 41 -2.68 14.04 15.98
CA GLY A 41 -2.06 14.71 17.12
C GLY A 41 -0.85 13.97 17.71
N SER A 42 -0.43 12.84 17.14
CA SER A 42 0.82 12.20 17.54
C SER A 42 2.03 13.09 17.29
N SER A 43 2.86 13.28 18.32
CA SER A 43 4.11 14.04 18.22
C SER A 43 5.28 13.25 17.62
N LYS A 44 5.12 11.95 17.33
CA LYS A 44 6.20 11.17 16.71
C LYS A 44 6.40 11.64 15.27
N PRO A 45 7.59 12.12 14.88
CA PRO A 45 7.83 12.58 13.51
C PRO A 45 7.80 11.41 12.51
N GLU A 46 7.40 11.68 11.27
CA GLU A 46 7.50 10.72 10.18
C GLU A 46 8.95 10.56 9.69
N ASN A 47 9.35 9.34 9.33
CA ASN A 47 10.64 9.09 8.68
C ASN A 47 10.55 9.36 7.16
N LYS A 48 10.87 10.59 6.75
CA LYS A 48 10.78 11.04 5.35
C LYS A 48 11.68 10.29 4.37
N ALA A 49 12.65 9.49 4.83
CA ALA A 49 13.44 8.63 3.95
C ALA A 49 12.61 7.46 3.36
N ILE A 50 11.50 7.10 4.00
CA ILE A 50 10.58 6.08 3.51
C ILE A 50 9.54 6.75 2.63
N VAL A 51 9.77 6.75 1.31
CA VAL A 51 8.89 7.44 0.36
C VAL A 51 7.50 6.82 0.25
N CYS A 52 7.34 5.52 0.49
CA CYS A 52 6.05 4.84 0.50
C CYS A 52 5.25 5.20 1.78
N PRO A 53 4.08 5.87 1.67
CA PRO A 53 3.31 6.31 2.83
C PRO A 53 2.85 5.15 3.72
N PHE A 54 2.48 4.00 3.15
CA PHE A 54 2.10 2.81 3.93
C PHE A 54 3.25 2.35 4.82
N HIS A 55 4.44 2.14 4.26
CA HIS A 55 5.61 1.71 5.04
C HIS A 55 6.08 2.78 6.03
N ARG A 56 5.96 4.07 5.69
CA ARG A 56 6.28 5.17 6.59
C ARG A 56 5.33 5.20 7.79
N MET A 57 4.04 4.93 7.58
CA MET A 57 3.07 4.77 8.66
C MET A 57 3.40 3.56 9.55
N LEU A 58 3.75 2.40 8.96
CA LEU A 58 4.15 1.24 9.76
C LEU A 58 5.43 1.48 10.58
N GLU A 59 6.39 2.22 10.03
CA GLU A 59 7.58 2.63 10.77
C GLU A 59 7.23 3.59 11.92
N ARG A 60 6.39 4.59 11.65
CA ARG A 60 5.89 5.52 12.67
C ARG A 60 5.13 4.77 13.77
N ALA A 61 4.38 3.72 13.44
CA ALA A 61 3.71 2.81 14.39
C ALA A 61 4.68 1.92 15.22
N GLY A 62 5.98 1.99 14.96
CA GLY A 62 7.00 1.24 15.68
C GLY A 62 7.20 -0.20 15.19
N LEU A 63 6.58 -0.56 14.06
CA LEU A 63 6.61 -1.94 13.57
C LEU A 63 7.95 -2.34 12.95
N TYR A 64 8.82 -1.37 12.65
CA TYR A 64 10.15 -1.58 12.08
C TYR A 64 11.31 -1.14 12.98
N ASP A 65 11.06 -0.68 14.21
CA ASP A 65 12.07 -0.02 15.07
C ASP A 65 13.31 -0.88 15.42
N LYS A 66 13.24 -2.20 15.24
CA LYS A 66 14.37 -3.14 15.48
C LYS A 66 15.13 -3.54 14.21
N GLU A 67 14.73 -3.04 13.05
CA GLU A 67 15.17 -3.53 11.74
C GLU A 67 16.26 -2.64 11.13
N VAL A 68 17.42 -2.53 11.80
CA VAL A 68 18.58 -1.82 11.25
C VAL A 68 19.63 -2.83 10.82
N GLY A 69 19.96 -2.83 9.53
CA GLY A 69 20.95 -3.69 8.91
C GLY A 69 22.36 -3.09 8.88
N MET A 70 23.27 -3.76 8.18
CA MET A 70 24.66 -3.29 8.01
C MET A 70 24.69 -1.85 7.47
N GLY A 71 25.39 -0.98 8.19
CA GLY A 71 25.57 0.43 7.81
C GLY A 71 24.37 1.34 8.10
N GLY A 72 23.52 1.02 9.08
CA GLY A 72 22.44 1.91 9.52
C GLY A 72 21.21 1.92 8.60
N ARG A 73 21.12 0.99 7.64
CA ARG A 73 20.01 0.90 6.68
C ARG A 73 18.77 0.27 7.34
N LEU A 74 17.58 0.78 7.04
CA LEU A 74 16.31 0.19 7.46
C LEU A 74 15.97 -1.04 6.59
N LEU A 75 16.56 -2.20 6.92
CA LEU A 75 16.40 -3.45 6.18
C LEU A 75 15.33 -4.31 6.83
N VAL A 76 14.21 -4.50 6.15
CA VAL A 76 13.08 -5.29 6.66
C VAL A 76 12.92 -6.56 5.84
N SER A 77 12.75 -7.70 6.49
CA SER A 77 12.52 -8.97 5.78
C SER A 77 11.19 -8.96 5.03
N ILE A 78 11.14 -9.61 3.86
CA ILE A 78 9.91 -9.73 3.08
C ILE A 78 8.83 -10.49 3.84
N ALA A 79 9.22 -11.48 4.66
CA ALA A 79 8.31 -12.20 5.55
C ALA A 79 7.63 -11.26 6.56
N LYS A 80 8.37 -10.32 7.16
CA LYS A 80 7.82 -9.33 8.08
C LYS A 80 6.92 -8.33 7.36
N ILE A 81 7.34 -7.81 6.20
CA ILE A 81 6.51 -6.92 5.37
C ILE A 81 5.18 -7.60 5.03
N THR A 82 5.22 -8.84 4.55
CA THR A 82 4.03 -9.60 4.15
C THR A 82 3.13 -9.89 5.34
N THR A 83 3.70 -10.25 6.49
CA THR A 83 2.94 -10.51 7.72
C THR A 83 2.22 -9.27 8.22
N LEU A 84 2.92 -8.13 8.23
CA LEU A 84 2.31 -6.86 8.60
C LEU A 84 1.25 -6.46 7.58
N ALA A 85 1.54 -6.48 6.28
CA ALA A 85 0.55 -6.14 5.26
C ALA A 85 -0.72 -6.99 5.35
N LYS A 86 -0.61 -8.27 5.72
CA LYS A 86 -1.76 -9.14 6.00
C LYS A 86 -2.59 -8.67 7.18
N GLN A 87 -1.98 -8.17 8.26
CA GLN A 87 -2.71 -7.58 9.38
C GLN A 87 -3.57 -6.39 8.91
N TRP A 88 -3.06 -5.63 7.93
CA TRP A 88 -3.75 -4.52 7.29
C TRP A 88 -4.61 -4.94 6.09
N GLY A 89 -5.04 -6.21 6.05
CA GLY A 89 -6.00 -6.71 5.07
C GLY A 89 -5.44 -7.05 3.69
N CYS A 90 -4.14 -6.83 3.44
CA CYS A 90 -3.56 -7.15 2.15
C CYS A 90 -3.43 -8.67 1.95
N ALA A 91 -3.89 -9.17 0.81
CA ALA A 91 -3.67 -10.56 0.44
C ALA A 91 -2.15 -10.84 0.34
N ILE A 92 -1.71 -11.96 0.92
CA ILE A 92 -0.29 -12.39 0.91
C ILE A 92 0.27 -12.40 -0.51
N LYS A 93 -0.51 -12.90 -1.48
CA LYS A 93 -0.07 -12.96 -2.88
C LYS A 93 0.13 -11.58 -3.48
N GLU A 94 -0.66 -10.58 -3.09
CA GLU A 94 -0.53 -9.22 -3.63
C GLU A 94 0.67 -8.50 -3.00
N CYS A 95 0.63 -8.27 -1.68
CA CYS A 95 1.70 -7.52 -1.01
C CYS A 95 3.04 -8.27 -0.97
N GLY A 96 3.00 -9.60 -0.91
CA GLY A 96 4.22 -10.43 -1.00
C GLY A 96 4.89 -10.32 -2.37
N THR A 97 4.12 -10.25 -3.45
CA THR A 97 4.66 -10.06 -4.82
C THR A 97 5.31 -8.69 -4.97
N VAL A 98 4.65 -7.62 -4.52
CA VAL A 98 5.22 -6.26 -4.55
C VAL A 98 6.51 -6.20 -3.74
N ALA A 99 6.49 -6.70 -2.50
CA ALA A 99 7.66 -6.70 -1.62
C ALA A 99 8.83 -7.52 -2.20
N THR A 100 8.53 -8.64 -2.86
CA THR A 100 9.53 -9.48 -3.53
C THR A 100 10.13 -8.77 -4.75
N ALA A 101 9.29 -8.12 -5.57
CA ALA A 101 9.75 -7.32 -6.71
C ALA A 101 10.65 -6.16 -6.28
N VAL A 102 10.29 -5.46 -5.19
CA VAL A 102 11.13 -4.41 -4.59
C VAL A 102 12.48 -4.98 -4.15
N SER A 103 12.48 -6.11 -3.43
CA SER A 103 13.72 -6.77 -3.00
C SER A 103 14.62 -7.13 -4.18
N ALA A 104 14.05 -7.76 -5.22
CA ALA A 104 14.77 -8.15 -6.42
C ALA A 104 15.36 -6.93 -7.15
N GLY A 105 14.57 -5.87 -7.34
CA GLY A 105 15.02 -4.62 -7.93
C GLY A 105 16.18 -3.98 -7.15
N GLN A 106 16.10 -3.96 -5.82
CA GLN A 106 17.15 -3.42 -4.96
C GLN A 106 18.43 -4.28 -4.90
N LEU A 107 18.34 -5.58 -5.16
CA LEU A 107 19.52 -6.45 -5.22
C LEU A 107 20.44 -6.08 -6.38
N THR A 108 19.88 -5.64 -7.51
CA THR A 108 20.64 -5.29 -8.72
C THR A 108 21.66 -4.17 -8.51
N ASN A 109 21.46 -3.33 -7.48
CA ASN A 109 22.36 -2.23 -7.13
C ASN A 109 22.89 -2.32 -5.69
N LEU A 110 22.83 -3.52 -5.08
CA LEU A 110 23.39 -3.81 -3.75
C LEU A 110 22.84 -2.90 -2.64
N SER A 111 21.61 -2.37 -2.81
CA SER A 111 20.94 -1.55 -1.80
C SER A 111 20.26 -2.39 -0.71
N THR A 112 20.09 -3.70 -0.94
CA THR A 112 19.55 -4.69 0.01
C THR A 112 20.32 -6.03 -0.05
N LYS A 113 19.87 -7.03 0.73
CA LYS A 113 20.31 -8.43 0.72
C LYS A 113 19.14 -9.37 0.41
N PRO A 114 19.37 -10.63 -0.03
CA PRO A 114 18.29 -11.53 -0.46
C PRO A 114 17.23 -11.72 0.61
N GLY A 115 15.95 -11.54 0.24
CA GLY A 115 14.82 -11.69 1.17
C GLY A 115 14.56 -10.47 2.07
N PHE A 116 15.21 -9.33 1.81
CA PHE A 116 15.00 -8.07 2.52
C PHE A 116 14.71 -6.93 1.55
N ALA A 117 13.97 -5.92 2.01
CA ALA A 117 13.82 -4.63 1.36
C ALA A 117 14.48 -3.55 2.23
N ASN A 118 15.19 -2.62 1.60
CA ASN A 118 15.68 -1.40 2.24
C ASN A 118 14.62 -0.30 2.09
N LEU A 119 13.86 -0.04 3.15
CA LEU A 119 12.74 0.91 3.10
C LEU A 119 13.20 2.37 2.91
N GLY A 120 14.45 2.70 3.26
CA GLY A 120 15.05 4.02 2.99
C GLY A 120 15.64 4.16 1.58
N ALA A 121 15.59 3.11 0.76
CA ALA A 121 16.14 3.10 -0.59
C ALA A 121 15.14 2.57 -1.63
N LEU A 122 13.83 2.74 -1.40
CA LEU A 122 12.79 2.26 -2.32
C LEU A 122 12.92 2.86 -3.73
N HIS A 123 13.42 4.10 -3.85
CA HIS A 123 13.74 4.76 -5.11
C HIS A 123 14.79 4.00 -5.96
N ARG A 124 15.50 3.03 -5.37
CA ARG A 124 16.52 2.21 -6.05
C ARG A 124 15.99 0.86 -6.54
N ALA A 125 14.70 0.56 -6.37
CA ALA A 125 14.14 -0.73 -6.75
C ALA A 125 13.89 -0.81 -8.27
N LEU A 126 14.90 -1.20 -9.06
CA LEU A 126 14.75 -1.28 -10.54
C LEU A 126 13.51 -2.07 -10.95
N GLY A 127 12.73 -1.52 -11.89
CA GLY A 127 11.47 -2.10 -12.38
C GLY A 127 10.24 -1.83 -11.51
N VAL A 128 10.43 -1.31 -10.30
CA VAL A 128 9.33 -0.89 -9.39
C VAL A 128 9.38 0.61 -9.09
N SER A 129 10.58 1.17 -8.92
CA SER A 129 10.77 2.60 -8.70
C SER A 129 10.33 3.42 -9.92
N HIS A 130 9.77 4.59 -9.65
CA HIS A 130 9.37 5.59 -10.63
C HIS A 130 9.72 6.97 -10.08
N GLU A 131 9.80 7.95 -10.98
CA GLU A 131 10.33 9.29 -10.65
C GLU A 131 9.23 10.32 -10.31
N CYS A 132 7.96 10.03 -10.63
CA CYS A 132 6.85 10.97 -10.49
C CYS A 132 5.92 10.67 -9.30
N GLY A 133 6.45 10.78 -8.08
CA GLY A 133 5.70 10.50 -6.84
C GLY A 133 4.67 11.58 -6.44
N PHE A 134 3.63 11.18 -5.72
CA PHE A 134 2.73 12.14 -5.06
C PHE A 134 3.42 12.93 -3.93
N THR A 135 4.41 12.32 -3.27
CA THR A 135 5.05 12.92 -2.09
C THR A 135 6.56 13.09 -2.27
N PHE A 136 7.12 12.80 -3.44
CA PHE A 136 8.54 12.98 -3.74
C PHE A 136 8.69 13.51 -5.17
N ALA A 137 9.62 14.44 -5.36
CA ALA A 137 9.90 15.00 -6.67
C ALA A 137 10.83 14.07 -7.49
N LYS A 138 10.89 14.29 -8.80
CA LYS A 138 11.85 13.65 -9.70
C LYS A 138 13.29 13.70 -9.17
N GLY A 139 13.99 12.58 -9.21
CA GLY A 139 15.32 12.41 -8.62
C GLY A 139 15.36 12.43 -7.09
N GLY A 140 14.20 12.58 -6.43
CA GLY A 140 14.05 12.63 -4.99
C GLY A 140 14.17 11.24 -4.35
N SER A 141 14.93 11.17 -3.25
CA SER A 141 15.07 9.94 -2.45
C SER A 141 14.30 9.99 -1.14
N VAL A 142 13.64 11.11 -0.85
CA VAL A 142 12.91 11.40 0.39
C VAL A 142 11.59 12.10 0.07
N VAL A 143 10.68 12.14 1.04
CA VAL A 143 9.45 12.93 0.97
C VAL A 143 9.79 14.42 0.83
N SER A 144 9.20 15.07 -0.17
CA SER A 144 9.25 16.52 -0.39
C SER A 144 7.95 17.15 0.10
N ASP A 145 8.05 18.11 1.03
CA ASP A 145 6.89 18.86 1.52
C ASP A 145 6.22 19.67 0.41
N GLU A 146 7.02 20.24 -0.49
CA GLU A 146 6.52 20.99 -1.64
C GLU A 146 5.75 20.09 -2.62
N GLN A 147 6.30 18.94 -3.00
CA GLN A 147 5.62 18.02 -3.91
C GLN A 147 4.33 17.46 -3.27
N ARG A 148 4.38 17.15 -1.97
CA ARG A 148 3.22 16.69 -1.21
C ARG A 148 2.13 17.77 -1.19
N ALA A 149 2.48 19.02 -0.85
CA ALA A 149 1.54 20.14 -0.82
C ALA A 149 0.92 20.39 -2.21
N THR A 150 1.72 20.39 -3.27
CA THR A 150 1.25 20.52 -4.66
C THR A 150 0.27 19.41 -5.02
N SER A 151 0.58 18.16 -4.68
CA SER A 151 -0.29 17.01 -4.97
C SER A 151 -1.60 17.09 -4.20
N LEU A 152 -1.54 17.45 -2.91
CA LEU A 152 -2.73 17.60 -2.07
C LEU A 152 -3.61 18.77 -2.53
N SER A 153 -3.03 19.90 -2.93
CA SER A 153 -3.80 21.03 -3.45
C SER A 153 -4.52 20.69 -4.76
N ARG A 154 -3.88 19.94 -5.66
CA ARG A 154 -4.52 19.48 -6.90
C ARG A 154 -5.64 18.48 -6.66
N LEU A 155 -5.44 17.57 -5.70
CA LEU A 155 -6.48 16.63 -5.29
C LEU A 155 -7.67 17.39 -4.68
N GLU A 156 -7.42 18.33 -3.77
CA GLU A 156 -8.46 19.16 -3.16
C GLU A 156 -9.31 19.88 -4.22
N ALA A 157 -8.66 20.45 -5.24
CA ALA A 157 -9.35 21.14 -6.34
C ALA A 157 -10.25 20.23 -7.20
N LEU A 158 -10.05 18.91 -7.15
CA LEU A 158 -10.85 17.91 -7.83
C LEU A 158 -11.87 17.21 -6.93
N ALA A 159 -11.84 17.45 -5.62
CA ALA A 159 -12.79 16.87 -4.69
C ALA A 159 -14.20 17.43 -4.93
N ASP A 160 -15.22 16.59 -4.74
CA ASP A 160 -16.60 17.06 -4.79
C ASP A 160 -16.95 17.97 -3.59
N SER A 161 -18.19 18.47 -3.54
CA SER A 161 -18.65 19.33 -2.43
C SER A 161 -18.67 18.64 -1.06
N ASN A 162 -18.50 17.32 -1.00
CA ASN A 162 -18.37 16.54 0.22
C ASN A 162 -16.90 16.17 0.53
N GLY A 163 -15.93 16.68 -0.23
CA GLY A 163 -14.51 16.35 -0.07
C GLY A 163 -14.14 14.97 -0.59
N ARG A 164 -14.90 14.41 -1.54
CA ARG A 164 -14.68 13.04 -2.05
C ARG A 164 -13.91 13.03 -3.35
N LEU A 165 -13.03 12.04 -3.48
CA LEU A 165 -12.19 11.80 -4.65
C LEU A 165 -12.46 10.43 -5.24
N THR A 166 -12.69 10.39 -6.54
CA THR A 166 -12.77 9.14 -7.32
C THR A 166 -11.37 8.63 -7.70
N PHE A 167 -11.30 7.38 -8.15
CA PHE A 167 -10.05 6.83 -8.70
C PHE A 167 -9.51 7.67 -9.86
N ASP A 168 -10.40 8.20 -10.70
CA ASP A 168 -10.04 9.04 -11.84
C ASP A 168 -9.42 10.37 -11.37
N ASN A 169 -9.90 10.97 -10.28
CA ASN A 169 -9.28 12.17 -9.72
C ASN A 169 -7.82 11.91 -9.29
N LEU A 170 -7.55 10.78 -8.62
CA LEU A 170 -6.18 10.41 -8.24
C LEU A 170 -5.29 10.17 -9.47
N ASN A 171 -5.80 9.48 -10.49
CA ASN A 171 -5.07 9.27 -11.74
C ASN A 171 -4.82 10.56 -12.51
N THR A 172 -5.78 11.48 -12.55
CA THR A 172 -5.61 12.79 -13.19
C THR A 172 -4.44 13.53 -12.58
N VAL A 173 -4.40 13.65 -11.24
CA VAL A 173 -3.28 14.32 -10.55
C VAL A 173 -1.97 13.57 -10.79
N LYS A 174 -1.98 12.23 -10.74
CA LYS A 174 -0.78 11.43 -11.01
C LYS A 174 -0.23 11.68 -12.42
N ASN A 175 -1.09 11.67 -13.43
CA ASN A 175 -0.70 11.91 -14.82
C ASN A 175 -0.13 13.31 -15.01
N GLN A 176 -0.77 14.34 -14.42
CA GLN A 176 -0.27 15.71 -14.45
C GLN A 176 1.13 15.82 -13.83
N ILE A 177 1.36 15.20 -12.66
CA ILE A 177 2.68 15.19 -12.02
C ILE A 177 3.72 14.53 -12.92
N CYS A 178 3.41 13.36 -13.49
CA CYS A 178 4.35 12.68 -14.37
C CYS A 178 4.65 13.50 -15.63
N GLU A 179 3.63 14.09 -16.27
CA GLU A 179 3.79 14.93 -17.45
C GLU A 179 4.66 16.16 -17.17
N GLU A 180 4.40 16.90 -16.09
CA GLU A 180 5.17 18.08 -15.71
C GLU A 180 6.63 17.75 -15.34
N GLN A 181 6.87 16.55 -14.80
CA GLN A 181 8.22 16.08 -14.49
C GLN A 181 8.92 15.46 -15.70
N GLY A 182 8.24 15.37 -16.86
CA GLY A 182 8.76 14.75 -18.07
C GLY A 182 8.97 13.24 -17.92
N GLU A 183 8.11 12.58 -17.16
CA GLU A 183 8.14 11.16 -16.82
C GLU A 183 6.92 10.42 -17.36
N VAL A 184 7.07 9.13 -17.61
CA VAL A 184 5.96 8.27 -18.01
C VAL A 184 5.29 7.70 -16.76
N ASN A 185 3.96 7.75 -16.70
CA ASN A 185 3.20 7.04 -15.67
C ASN A 185 3.27 5.53 -15.90
N THR A 186 4.29 4.89 -15.32
CA THR A 186 4.59 3.45 -15.48
C THR A 186 3.52 2.55 -14.87
N PHE A 187 3.57 1.25 -15.19
CA PHE A 187 2.69 0.27 -14.57
C PHE A 187 2.81 0.24 -13.03
N ALA A 188 4.03 0.29 -12.49
CA ALA A 188 4.26 0.32 -11.04
C ALA A 188 3.62 1.55 -10.39
N SER A 189 3.73 2.70 -11.06
CA SER A 189 3.10 3.95 -10.66
C SER A 189 1.56 3.86 -10.67
N GLN A 190 0.95 3.19 -11.65
CA GLN A 190 -0.49 2.95 -11.68
C GLN A 190 -0.96 1.98 -10.58
N VAL A 191 -0.16 0.94 -10.29
CA VAL A 191 -0.43 0.02 -9.17
C VAL A 191 -0.40 0.76 -7.83
N GLU A 192 0.53 1.70 -7.64
CA GLU A 192 0.57 2.56 -6.45
C GLU A 192 -0.75 3.33 -6.26
N VAL A 193 -1.29 3.95 -7.32
CA VAL A 193 -2.57 4.68 -7.24
C VAL A 193 -3.72 3.75 -6.84
N LYS A 194 -3.79 2.54 -7.42
CA LYS A 194 -4.82 1.53 -7.07
C LYS A 194 -4.71 1.08 -5.62
N LEU A 195 -3.49 0.86 -5.13
CA LEU A 195 -3.24 0.47 -3.73
C LEU A 195 -3.66 1.58 -2.76
N ILE A 196 -3.34 2.84 -3.07
CA ILE A 196 -3.80 3.99 -2.27
C ILE A 196 -5.33 4.03 -2.26
N TYR A 197 -5.95 4.03 -3.44
CA TYR A 197 -7.40 4.16 -3.57
C TYR A 197 -8.17 3.04 -2.85
N SER A 198 -7.72 1.79 -3.00
CA SER A 198 -8.33 0.63 -2.32
C SER A 198 -8.10 0.65 -0.81
N PHE A 199 -6.88 0.97 -0.35
CA PHE A 199 -6.58 1.04 1.09
C PHE A 199 -7.45 2.07 1.82
N LEU A 200 -7.78 3.18 1.16
CA LEU A 200 -8.65 4.24 1.71
C LEU A 200 -10.16 3.98 1.52
N GLY A 201 -10.53 2.75 1.13
CA GLY A 201 -11.92 2.31 0.99
C GLY A 201 -12.59 2.68 -0.32
N GLY A 202 -11.85 3.20 -1.30
CA GLY A 202 -12.39 3.63 -2.59
C GLY A 202 -12.97 2.50 -3.43
N LYS A 203 -12.44 1.28 -3.31
CA LYS A 203 -12.96 0.10 -4.01
C LYS A 203 -14.39 -0.24 -3.59
N ASP A 204 -14.67 -0.12 -2.29
CA ASP A 204 -15.95 -0.52 -1.71
C ASP A 204 -16.96 0.64 -1.72
N ARG A 205 -16.49 1.88 -1.56
CA ARG A 205 -17.34 3.09 -1.47
C ARG A 205 -17.51 3.84 -2.80
N GLY A 206 -16.65 3.59 -3.78
CA GLY A 206 -16.59 4.36 -5.03
C GLY A 206 -15.91 5.73 -4.90
N PHE A 207 -15.36 6.06 -3.73
CA PHE A 207 -14.60 7.28 -3.46
C PHE A 207 -13.71 7.13 -2.23
N VAL A 208 -12.72 8.02 -2.10
CA VAL A 208 -11.93 8.24 -0.89
C VAL A 208 -12.16 9.66 -0.39
N ASP A 209 -12.12 9.86 0.92
CA ASP A 209 -12.21 11.21 1.49
C ASP A 209 -10.86 11.92 1.35
N TYR A 210 -10.87 13.19 0.96
CA TYR A 210 -9.66 14.00 0.81
C TYR A 210 -8.83 14.01 2.11
N ASP A 211 -9.48 14.16 3.26
CA ASP A 211 -8.86 14.12 4.58
C ASP A 211 -8.09 12.80 4.83
N ASP A 212 -8.60 11.67 4.33
CA ASP A 212 -7.93 10.37 4.46
C ASP A 212 -6.68 10.30 3.58
N VAL A 213 -6.70 10.94 2.40
CA VAL A 213 -5.51 11.08 1.55
C VAL A 213 -4.46 11.97 2.22
N VAL A 214 -4.88 13.10 2.81
CA VAL A 214 -3.99 13.99 3.58
C VAL A 214 -3.30 13.20 4.69
N ARG A 215 -4.08 12.54 5.56
CA ARG A 215 -3.53 11.71 6.66
C ARG A 215 -2.55 10.68 6.15
N PHE A 216 -2.93 9.93 5.12
CA PHE A 216 -2.08 8.87 4.58
C PHE A 216 -0.77 9.41 4.00
N PHE A 217 -0.80 10.54 3.28
CA PHE A 217 0.42 11.18 2.75
C PHE A 217 1.31 11.77 3.84
N HIS A 218 0.78 11.96 5.05
CA HIS A 218 1.52 12.34 6.26
C HIS A 218 1.84 11.14 7.18
N ALA A 219 1.66 9.91 6.67
CA ALA A 219 1.89 8.66 7.41
C ALA A 219 1.10 8.57 8.72
N GLU A 220 -0.11 9.12 8.72
CA GLU A 220 -1.11 9.01 9.79
C GLU A 220 -2.17 7.98 9.42
N LEU A 221 -2.83 7.40 10.43
CA LEU A 221 -3.91 6.45 10.27
C LEU A 221 -5.12 7.16 9.67
N PRO A 222 -5.57 6.76 8.46
CA PRO A 222 -6.80 7.28 7.89
C PRO A 222 -8.02 6.93 8.77
N LYS A 223 -9.07 7.74 8.70
CA LYS A 223 -10.36 7.45 9.33
C LYS A 223 -11.03 6.26 8.66
N THR A 224 -10.86 6.11 7.35
CA THR A 224 -11.30 4.95 6.58
C THR A 224 -10.12 4.10 6.14
N ILE A 225 -10.13 2.82 6.53
CA ILE A 225 -9.18 1.81 6.05
C ILE A 225 -9.93 0.62 5.48
N SER A 226 -9.38 0.01 4.43
CA SER A 226 -9.92 -1.17 3.77
C SER A 226 -8.79 -2.02 3.21
N ALA A 227 -9.11 -3.25 2.82
CA ALA A 227 -8.10 -4.17 2.29
C ALA A 227 -7.52 -3.61 0.98
N PRO A 228 -6.19 -3.37 0.90
CA PRO A 228 -5.57 -2.90 -0.33
C PRO A 228 -5.68 -3.99 -1.40
N SER A 229 -6.03 -3.56 -2.62
CA SER A 229 -6.19 -4.40 -3.80
C SER A 229 -5.76 -3.61 -5.02
N GLY A 230 -4.66 -4.03 -5.66
CA GLY A 230 -4.04 -3.24 -6.73
C GLY A 230 -3.43 -4.05 -7.88
N LEU A 231 -3.37 -5.38 -7.75
CA LEU A 231 -2.88 -6.32 -8.75
C LEU A 231 -4.02 -7.15 -9.35
#